data_AF-A0A7V1ZHA7-F1
#
_entry.id   AF-A0A7V1ZHA7-F1
#
_cell.length_a   1.000
_cell.length_b   1.000
_cell.length_c   1.000
_cell.angle_alpha   90.00
_cell.angle_beta   90.00
_cell.angle_gamma   90.00
#
_symmetry.space_group_name_H-M   'P 1'
#
loop_
_entity.id
_entity.type
_entity.pdbx_description
1 polymer ?
#
loop_
_entity_poly.entity_id
_entity_poly.type
_entity_poly.pdbx_seq_one_letter_code
_entity_poly.pdbx_strand_id
1 'polypeptide(L)'
;MRVRLFLLFGLASPLWGLEVAVREAINPGLGRPPAEVVRSTPAASFRGLLSACAAEDFRRAAHFLDLSEIPKEQQAILGPEVAEKLCRVLSRLSARAQAVSSESPEGPLEGGVPANTVVALRFSRSGISGEVWLRRTRDASTGEVAWLLTRRTVSSAPFWYRVLVEGKKPTAQAQLNPGLPPASDLSQTSPRETLEGFLEAAAQGNFQQAAHYLDLSAFSESEQAVQGPLLARRLYLVSVRRHPFQPEKVSNDPAGVPEVGLPEDRERVGTLEVRG
;
A
#
# COMPACT_ATOMS: atom_id res chain seq x y z
N MET A 1 -28.07 49.27 -9.27
CA MET A 1 -27.54 48.25 -8.35
C MET A 1 -27.35 46.95 -9.12
N ARG A 2 -26.12 46.45 -9.26
CA ARG A 2 -25.82 45.14 -9.87
C ARG A 2 -25.62 44.13 -8.75
N VAL A 3 -26.54 43.19 -8.60
CA VAL A 3 -26.43 42.07 -7.65
C VAL A 3 -25.37 41.11 -8.21
N ARG A 4 -24.26 40.95 -7.50
CA ARG A 4 -23.27 39.90 -7.78
C ARG A 4 -23.79 38.60 -7.18
N LEU A 5 -24.18 37.67 -8.05
CA LEU A 5 -24.51 36.30 -7.69
C LEU A 5 -23.19 35.58 -7.35
N PHE A 6 -22.95 35.33 -6.07
CA PHE A 6 -21.89 34.42 -5.65
C PHE A 6 -22.37 32.99 -5.85
N LEU A 7 -21.90 32.35 -6.93
CA LEU A 7 -21.94 30.90 -7.05
C LEU A 7 -20.95 30.32 -6.05
N LEU A 8 -21.46 29.85 -4.91
CA LEU A 8 -20.76 28.93 -4.04
C LEU A 8 -20.61 27.61 -4.78
N PHE A 9 -19.47 27.40 -5.44
CA PHE A 9 -19.04 26.06 -5.82
C PHE A 9 -18.73 25.31 -4.52
N GLY A 10 -19.65 24.44 -4.11
CA GLY A 10 -19.34 23.42 -3.11
C GLY A 10 -18.19 22.57 -3.65
N LEU A 11 -17.03 22.65 -2.99
CA LEU A 11 -15.94 21.72 -3.19
C LEU A 11 -16.45 20.34 -2.76
N ALA A 12 -16.89 19.52 -3.72
CA ALA A 12 -17.06 18.11 -3.49
C ALA A 12 -15.67 17.54 -3.23
N SER A 13 -15.36 17.26 -1.96
CA SER A 13 -14.17 16.50 -1.59
C SER A 13 -14.23 15.16 -2.33
N PRO A 14 -13.28 14.88 -3.24
CA PRO A 14 -13.29 13.62 -3.96
C PRO A 14 -13.00 12.48 -2.98
N LEU A 15 -13.80 11.44 -3.15
CA LEU A 15 -13.91 10.30 -2.26
C LEU A 15 -12.85 9.26 -2.60
N TRP A 16 -11.58 9.60 -2.42
CA TRP A 16 -10.44 8.82 -2.93
C TRP A 16 -10.25 7.43 -2.29
N GLY A 17 -10.94 7.13 -1.18
CA GLY A 17 -11.00 5.78 -0.59
C GLY A 17 -12.16 4.90 -1.09
N LEU A 18 -13.01 5.37 -2.01
CA LEU A 18 -14.28 4.71 -2.36
C LEU A 18 -14.28 4.00 -3.72
N GLU A 19 -13.13 3.91 -4.41
CA GLU A 19 -13.07 3.28 -5.73
C GLU A 19 -12.47 1.88 -5.73
N VAL A 20 -13.11 1.01 -6.52
CA VAL A 20 -12.70 -0.37 -6.78
C VAL A 20 -11.40 -0.36 -7.56
N ALA A 21 -10.37 -1.10 -7.11
CA ALA A 21 -9.14 -1.25 -7.89
C ALA A 21 -9.43 -1.93 -9.23
N VAL A 22 -8.75 -1.54 -10.31
CA VAL A 22 -8.91 -2.16 -11.63
C VAL A 22 -7.59 -2.76 -12.09
N ARG A 23 -7.64 -3.98 -12.64
CA ARG A 23 -6.52 -4.70 -13.25
C ARG A 23 -6.89 -5.06 -14.67
N GLU A 24 -5.91 -5.10 -15.57
CA GLU A 24 -6.14 -5.69 -16.90
C GLU A 24 -6.61 -7.15 -16.77
N ALA A 25 -5.85 -7.95 -16.02
CA ALA A 25 -6.22 -9.30 -15.62
C ALA A 25 -5.70 -9.60 -14.20
N ILE A 26 -6.46 -10.34 -13.40
CA ILE A 26 -6.06 -10.76 -12.06
C ILE A 26 -5.20 -12.02 -12.16
N ASN A 27 -3.93 -11.89 -11.76
CA ASN A 27 -2.95 -12.98 -11.68
C ASN A 27 -2.92 -13.91 -12.92
N PRO A 28 -2.79 -13.37 -14.14
CA PRO A 28 -2.92 -14.15 -15.38
C PRO A 28 -1.90 -15.29 -15.50
N GLY A 29 -0.79 -15.22 -14.76
CA GLY A 29 0.23 -16.27 -14.74
C GLY A 29 -0.10 -17.47 -13.87
N LEU A 30 -1.13 -17.39 -13.02
CA LEU A 30 -1.62 -18.55 -12.25
C LEU A 30 -2.61 -19.42 -13.04
N GLY A 31 -3.08 -18.94 -14.19
CA GLY A 31 -4.19 -19.56 -14.91
C GLY A 31 -5.54 -19.36 -14.21
N ARG A 32 -6.55 -20.11 -14.65
CA ARG A 32 -7.91 -20.00 -14.11
C ARG A 32 -7.92 -20.44 -12.64
N PRO A 33 -8.52 -19.64 -11.72
CA PRO A 33 -8.69 -20.07 -10.34
C PRO A 33 -9.47 -21.39 -10.23
N PRO A 34 -9.01 -22.35 -9.41
CA PRO A 34 -9.79 -23.53 -9.05
C PRO A 34 -11.16 -23.16 -8.44
N ALA A 35 -12.14 -24.06 -8.52
CA ALA A 35 -13.51 -23.80 -8.06
C ALA A 35 -13.59 -23.50 -6.55
N GLU A 36 -12.62 -23.99 -5.78
CA GLU A 36 -12.48 -23.79 -4.34
C GLU A 36 -12.03 -22.36 -3.99
N VAL A 37 -11.53 -21.57 -4.95
CA VAL A 37 -11.11 -20.18 -4.73
C VAL A 37 -12.33 -19.27 -4.77
N VAL A 38 -12.93 -19.04 -3.60
CA VAL A 38 -14.05 -18.11 -3.42
C VAL A 38 -13.56 -16.79 -2.85
N ARG A 39 -13.57 -15.75 -3.68
CA ARG A 39 -13.04 -14.42 -3.35
C ARG A 39 -14.02 -13.26 -3.64
N SER A 40 -15.32 -13.56 -3.69
CA SER A 40 -16.37 -12.57 -4.01
C SER A 40 -16.70 -11.60 -2.86
N THR A 41 -16.40 -11.96 -1.61
CA THR A 41 -16.56 -11.13 -0.41
C THR A 41 -15.23 -11.09 0.36
N PRO A 42 -14.97 -10.06 1.19
CA PRO A 42 -13.71 -10.02 1.95
C PRO A 42 -13.64 -11.16 2.96
N ALA A 43 -14.76 -11.53 3.60
CA ALA A 43 -14.80 -12.66 4.54
C ALA A 43 -14.55 -14.00 3.85
N ALA A 44 -15.15 -14.24 2.68
CA ALA A 44 -14.93 -15.46 1.91
C ALA A 44 -13.47 -15.56 1.44
N SER A 45 -12.91 -14.47 0.91
CA SER A 45 -11.51 -14.44 0.47
C SER A 45 -10.54 -14.73 1.61
N PHE A 46 -10.69 -14.05 2.75
CA PHE A 46 -9.79 -14.26 3.89
C PHE A 46 -9.92 -15.66 4.50
N ARG A 47 -11.15 -16.19 4.61
CA ARG A 47 -11.39 -17.57 5.05
C ARG A 47 -10.79 -18.59 4.08
N GLY A 48 -10.94 -18.36 2.77
CA GLY A 48 -10.37 -19.19 1.72
C GLY A 48 -8.85 -19.24 1.79
N LEU A 49 -8.19 -18.10 1.99
CA LEU A 49 -6.75 -18.01 2.23
C LEU A 49 -6.35 -18.83 3.46
N LEU A 50 -6.97 -18.61 4.62
CA LEU A 50 -6.61 -19.33 5.85
C LEU A 50 -6.84 -20.84 5.73
N SER A 51 -7.88 -21.26 5.01
CA SER A 51 -8.11 -22.68 4.68
C SER A 51 -7.01 -23.24 3.78
N ALA A 52 -6.56 -22.52 2.75
CA ALA A 52 -5.41 -22.88 1.92
C ALA A 52 -4.11 -22.99 2.73
N CYS A 53 -3.89 -22.04 3.64
CA CYS A 53 -2.75 -22.07 4.55
C CYS A 53 -2.76 -23.29 5.48
N ALA A 54 -3.92 -23.62 6.06
CA ALA A 54 -4.05 -24.78 6.94
C ALA A 54 -3.85 -26.12 6.21
N ALA A 55 -4.21 -26.18 4.93
CA ALA A 55 -3.99 -27.33 4.06
C ALA A 55 -2.59 -27.38 3.42
N GLU A 56 -1.74 -26.38 3.68
CA GLU A 56 -0.44 -26.16 3.00
C GLU A 56 -0.55 -26.15 1.46
N ASP A 57 -1.72 -25.79 0.93
CA ASP A 57 -1.95 -25.64 -0.50
C ASP A 57 -1.61 -24.21 -0.93
N PHE A 58 -0.30 -23.96 -1.05
CA PHE A 58 0.19 -22.62 -1.37
C PHE A 58 -0.09 -22.19 -2.81
N ARG A 59 -0.33 -23.14 -3.72
CA ARG A 59 -0.79 -22.85 -5.08
C ARG A 59 -2.20 -22.28 -5.06
N ARG A 60 -3.12 -22.89 -4.31
CA ARG A 60 -4.45 -22.34 -4.07
C ARG A 60 -4.38 -21.00 -3.33
N ALA A 61 -3.53 -20.89 -2.31
CA ALA A 61 -3.37 -19.67 -1.52
C ALA A 61 -2.94 -18.47 -2.39
N ALA A 62 -2.08 -18.69 -3.39
CA ALA A 62 -1.61 -17.64 -4.30
C ALA A 62 -2.75 -16.93 -5.06
N HIS A 63 -3.87 -17.60 -5.32
CA HIS A 63 -5.02 -16.97 -6.01
C HIS A 63 -5.77 -15.92 -5.16
N PHE A 64 -5.53 -15.87 -3.84
CA PHE A 64 -6.10 -14.84 -2.96
C PHE A 64 -5.21 -13.60 -2.85
N LEU A 65 -4.00 -13.62 -3.42
CA LEU A 65 -3.04 -12.53 -3.37
C LEU A 65 -3.16 -11.64 -4.61
N ASP A 66 -2.90 -10.34 -4.47
CA ASP A 66 -2.62 -9.49 -5.64
C ASP A 66 -1.14 -9.66 -6.03
N LEU A 67 -0.88 -10.43 -7.10
CA LEU A 67 0.46 -10.73 -7.60
C LEU A 67 0.88 -9.80 -8.76
N SER A 68 0.23 -8.66 -8.93
CA SER A 68 0.51 -7.75 -10.07
C SER A 68 1.93 -7.18 -10.09
N GLU A 69 2.65 -7.19 -8.96
CA GLU A 69 4.09 -6.84 -8.90
C GLU A 69 5.02 -7.97 -9.37
N ILE A 70 4.51 -9.19 -9.52
CA ILE A 70 5.27 -10.34 -10.01
C ILE A 70 5.02 -10.49 -11.51
N PRO A 71 6.07 -10.52 -12.36
CA PRO A 71 5.92 -10.76 -13.79
C PRO A 71 5.08 -12.00 -14.07
N LYS A 72 4.19 -11.92 -15.06
CA LYS A 72 3.21 -12.98 -15.40
C LYS A 72 3.87 -14.36 -15.47
N GLU A 73 5.01 -14.46 -16.15
CA GLU A 73 5.73 -15.71 -16.37
C GLU A 73 6.27 -16.33 -15.09
N GLN A 74 6.43 -15.51 -14.03
CA GLN A 74 6.97 -15.92 -12.74
C GLN A 74 5.88 -16.18 -11.69
N GLN A 75 4.63 -15.74 -11.92
CA GLN A 75 3.54 -15.86 -10.92
C GLN A 75 3.28 -17.31 -10.49
N ALA A 76 3.33 -18.28 -11.41
CA ALA A 76 3.11 -19.69 -11.09
C ALA A 76 4.17 -20.29 -10.16
N ILE A 77 5.36 -19.68 -10.09
CA ILE A 77 6.49 -20.14 -9.26
C ILE A 77 6.56 -19.30 -7.99
N LEU A 78 6.64 -17.97 -8.12
CA LEU A 78 6.85 -17.05 -7.00
C LEU A 78 5.57 -16.78 -6.19
N GLY A 79 4.40 -16.87 -6.81
CA GLY A 79 3.11 -16.68 -6.14
C GLY A 79 2.93 -17.65 -4.95
N PRO A 80 3.07 -18.97 -5.16
CA PRO A 80 3.04 -19.96 -4.08
C PRO A 80 4.10 -19.72 -3.00
N GLU A 81 5.32 -19.32 -3.35
CA GLU A 81 6.38 -19.04 -2.36
C GLU A 81 6.03 -17.86 -1.44
N VAL A 82 5.46 -16.78 -2.00
CA VAL A 82 5.03 -15.64 -1.19
C VAL A 82 3.79 -15.99 -0.37
N ALA A 83 2.89 -16.80 -0.93
CA ALA A 83 1.72 -17.30 -0.21
C ALA A 83 2.11 -18.18 0.99
N GLU A 84 3.10 -19.06 0.84
CA GLU A 84 3.65 -19.83 1.96
C GLU A 84 4.17 -18.91 3.06
N LYS A 85 5.03 -17.94 2.72
CA LYS A 85 5.59 -16.99 3.70
C LYS A 85 4.47 -16.25 4.44
N LEU A 86 3.46 -15.76 3.72
CA LEU A 86 2.31 -15.10 4.32
C LEU A 86 1.51 -16.05 5.22
N CYS A 87 1.25 -17.29 4.79
CA CYS A 87 0.55 -18.29 5.59
C CYS A 87 1.26 -18.58 6.92
N ARG A 88 2.58 -18.71 6.90
CA ARG A 88 3.39 -18.92 8.11
C ARG A 88 3.35 -17.68 9.03
N VAL A 89 3.36 -16.48 8.47
CA VAL A 89 3.17 -15.22 9.22
C VAL A 89 1.78 -15.16 9.88
N LEU A 90 0.72 -15.43 9.13
CA LEU A 90 -0.66 -15.43 9.63
C LEU A 90 -0.86 -16.45 10.74
N SER A 91 -0.30 -17.66 10.58
CA SER A 91 -0.28 -18.69 11.62
C SER A 91 0.45 -18.20 12.87
N ARG A 92 1.64 -17.62 12.70
CA ARG A 92 2.43 -17.07 13.81
C ARG A 92 1.71 -15.97 14.58
N LEU A 93 0.94 -15.15 13.88
CA LEU A 93 0.13 -14.06 14.43
C LEU A 93 -1.24 -14.52 14.94
N SER A 94 -1.55 -15.82 14.88
CA SER A 94 -2.85 -16.38 15.28
C SER A 94 -4.04 -15.74 14.57
N ALA A 95 -3.90 -15.46 13.27
CA ALA A 95 -4.97 -14.89 12.46
C ALA A 95 -6.21 -15.80 12.48
N ARG A 96 -7.39 -15.19 12.62
CA ARG A 96 -8.68 -15.91 12.71
C ARG A 96 -9.60 -15.48 11.58
N ALA A 97 -10.30 -16.43 10.97
CA ALA A 97 -11.22 -16.13 9.87
C ALA A 97 -12.29 -15.10 10.25
N GLN A 98 -12.71 -15.08 11.53
CA GLN A 98 -13.71 -14.15 12.05
C GLN A 98 -13.22 -12.70 12.13
N ALA A 99 -11.93 -12.44 11.94
CA ALA A 99 -11.38 -11.08 11.92
C ALA A 99 -11.89 -10.26 10.72
N VAL A 100 -12.34 -10.93 9.65
CA VAL A 100 -13.05 -10.32 8.53
C VAL A 100 -14.46 -10.88 8.49
N SER A 101 -15.45 -10.04 8.79
CA SER A 101 -16.84 -10.46 8.98
C SER A 101 -17.80 -10.08 7.86
N SER A 102 -17.44 -9.11 7.00
CA SER A 102 -18.35 -8.66 5.94
C SER A 102 -18.50 -9.71 4.85
N GLU A 103 -19.74 -10.20 4.69
CA GLU A 103 -20.17 -11.11 3.62
C GLU A 103 -20.81 -10.37 2.44
N SER A 104 -20.79 -9.03 2.43
CA SER A 104 -21.23 -8.24 1.28
C SER A 104 -20.16 -8.26 0.18
N PRO A 105 -20.54 -8.40 -1.10
CA PRO A 105 -19.61 -8.26 -2.22
C PRO A 105 -18.91 -6.88 -2.28
N GLU A 106 -19.57 -5.84 -1.81
CA GLU A 106 -19.05 -4.46 -1.70
C GLU A 106 -18.17 -4.26 -0.47
N GLY A 107 -18.19 -5.19 0.48
CA GLY A 107 -17.45 -5.13 1.73
C GLY A 107 -18.14 -4.28 2.79
N PRO A 108 -17.43 -3.84 3.84
CA PRO A 108 -18.01 -2.94 4.83
C PRO A 108 -18.31 -1.56 4.22
N LEU A 109 -19.33 -0.91 4.78
CA LEU A 109 -19.70 0.45 4.44
C LEU A 109 -19.15 1.42 5.49
N GLU A 110 -18.59 2.53 5.05
CA GLU A 110 -18.22 3.67 5.88
C GLU A 110 -19.11 4.86 5.50
N GLY A 111 -19.89 5.38 6.45
CA GLY A 111 -20.84 6.47 6.17
C GLY A 111 -21.88 6.12 5.09
N GLY A 112 -22.18 4.84 4.88
CA GLY A 112 -23.10 4.37 3.85
C GLY A 112 -22.47 4.14 2.47
N VAL A 113 -21.16 4.33 2.31
CA VAL A 113 -20.45 4.09 1.05
C VAL A 113 -19.48 2.92 1.20
N PRO A 114 -19.31 2.04 0.19
CA PRO A 114 -18.36 0.93 0.28
C PRO A 114 -16.93 1.41 0.52
N ALA A 115 -16.29 0.86 1.57
CA ALA A 115 -14.89 1.15 1.85
C ALA A 115 -13.94 0.56 0.80
N ASN A 116 -14.37 -0.49 0.08
CA ASN A 116 -13.59 -1.24 -0.91
C ASN A 116 -12.25 -1.82 -0.40
N THR A 117 -11.93 -1.63 0.89
CA THR A 117 -10.78 -2.19 1.58
C THR A 117 -11.22 -2.74 2.93
N VAL A 118 -10.47 -3.71 3.46
CA VAL A 118 -10.66 -4.26 4.80
C VAL A 118 -9.32 -4.57 5.43
N VAL A 119 -9.13 -4.20 6.69
CA VAL A 119 -8.01 -4.68 7.51
C VAL A 119 -8.40 -6.01 8.15
N ALA A 120 -7.74 -7.08 7.74
CA ALA A 120 -7.94 -8.41 8.33
C ALA A 120 -7.20 -8.57 9.67
N LEU A 121 -6.07 -7.89 9.84
CA LEU A 121 -5.24 -7.99 11.03
C LEU A 121 -4.38 -6.74 11.18
N ARG A 122 -4.23 -6.24 12.40
CA ARG A 122 -3.17 -5.31 12.81
C ARG A 122 -2.29 -6.01 13.85
N PHE A 123 -0.98 -5.84 13.77
CA PHE A 123 -0.07 -6.45 14.73
C PHE A 123 1.06 -5.50 15.13
N SER A 124 1.57 -5.70 16.36
CA SER A 124 2.83 -5.17 16.85
C SER A 124 3.53 -6.29 17.61
N ARG A 125 4.64 -6.79 17.07
CA ARG A 125 5.36 -7.96 17.61
C ARG A 125 6.82 -7.97 17.15
N SER A 126 7.72 -8.40 18.02
CA SER A 126 9.14 -8.54 17.72
C SER A 126 9.79 -7.25 17.18
N GLY A 127 9.34 -6.08 17.66
CA GLY A 127 9.87 -4.78 17.25
C GLY A 127 9.41 -4.29 15.88
N ILE A 128 8.43 -4.96 15.25
CA ILE A 128 7.80 -4.49 14.01
C ILE A 128 6.28 -4.39 14.20
N SER A 129 5.66 -3.48 13.47
CA SER A 129 4.21 -3.39 13.32
C SER A 129 3.82 -3.57 11.86
N GLY A 130 2.57 -3.94 11.62
CA GLY A 130 2.05 -4.12 10.28
C GLY A 130 0.58 -4.45 10.24
N GLU A 131 0.04 -4.42 9.03
CA GLU A 131 -1.38 -4.60 8.77
C GLU A 131 -1.57 -5.47 7.53
N VAL A 132 -2.52 -6.40 7.62
CA VAL A 132 -2.90 -7.29 6.52
C VAL A 132 -4.17 -6.73 5.91
N TRP A 133 -4.08 -6.28 4.67
CA TRP A 133 -5.17 -5.59 3.98
C TRP A 133 -5.74 -6.46 2.86
N LEU A 134 -7.05 -6.44 2.70
CA LEU A 134 -7.75 -6.88 1.51
C LEU A 134 -8.30 -5.67 0.75
N ARG A 135 -8.33 -5.76 -0.58
CA ARG A 135 -8.92 -4.74 -1.45
C ARG A 135 -9.81 -5.38 -2.52
N ARG A 136 -10.95 -4.73 -2.76
CA ARG A 136 -11.88 -5.05 -3.83
C ARG A 136 -11.30 -4.63 -5.18
N THR A 137 -11.17 -5.60 -6.08
CA THR A 137 -10.44 -5.48 -7.33
C THR A 137 -11.26 -6.05 -8.48
N ARG A 138 -11.38 -5.29 -9.57
CA ARG A 138 -12.06 -5.68 -10.82
C ARG A 138 -11.02 -6.10 -11.86
N ASP A 139 -11.24 -7.25 -12.45
CA ASP A 139 -10.59 -7.70 -13.67
C ASP A 139 -11.28 -7.06 -14.89
N ALA A 140 -10.56 -6.27 -15.67
CA ALA A 140 -11.09 -5.59 -16.84
C ALA A 140 -11.33 -6.55 -18.02
N SER A 141 -10.53 -7.61 -18.13
CA SER A 141 -10.62 -8.59 -19.22
C SER A 141 -11.82 -9.54 -19.07
N THR A 142 -12.15 -9.92 -17.84
CA THR A 142 -13.22 -10.90 -17.56
C THR A 142 -14.44 -10.29 -16.88
N GLY A 143 -14.31 -9.11 -16.28
CA GLY A 143 -15.34 -8.49 -15.46
C GLY A 143 -15.44 -9.06 -14.03
N GLU A 144 -14.61 -10.05 -13.66
CA GLU A 144 -14.56 -10.60 -12.31
C GLU A 144 -14.32 -9.48 -11.28
N VAL A 145 -15.02 -9.52 -10.15
CA VAL A 145 -14.72 -8.67 -9.00
C VAL A 145 -14.34 -9.57 -7.83
N ALA A 146 -13.12 -9.37 -7.33
CA ALA A 146 -12.50 -10.20 -6.32
C ALA A 146 -11.92 -9.35 -5.17
N TRP A 147 -11.97 -9.90 -3.96
CA TRP A 147 -11.23 -9.40 -2.81
C TRP A 147 -9.88 -10.09 -2.74
N LEU A 148 -8.80 -9.32 -2.82
CA LEU A 148 -7.43 -9.84 -2.82
C LEU A 148 -6.63 -9.23 -1.67
N LEU A 149 -5.69 -10.00 -1.12
CA LEU A 149 -4.67 -9.46 -0.22
C LEU A 149 -3.83 -8.46 -1.02
N THR A 150 -3.71 -7.24 -0.52
CA THR A 150 -3.10 -6.14 -1.28
C THR A 150 -1.63 -6.43 -1.60
N ARG A 151 -1.13 -5.83 -2.69
CA ARG A 151 0.31 -5.89 -3.01
C ARG A 151 1.21 -5.50 -1.84
N ARG A 152 0.87 -4.45 -1.09
CA ARG A 152 1.61 -4.06 0.12
C ARG A 152 1.73 -5.20 1.13
N THR A 153 0.66 -5.97 1.33
CA THR A 153 0.69 -7.17 2.18
C THR A 153 1.59 -8.24 1.57
N VAL A 154 1.45 -8.50 0.27
CA VAL A 154 2.21 -9.51 -0.49
C VAL A 154 3.71 -9.21 -0.47
N SER A 155 4.13 -7.97 -0.76
CA SER A 155 5.52 -7.52 -0.77
C SER A 155 6.14 -7.44 0.62
N SER A 156 5.32 -7.21 1.67
CA SER A 156 5.78 -7.23 3.07
C SER A 156 5.96 -8.64 3.63
N ALA A 157 5.26 -9.64 3.09
CA ALA A 157 5.23 -11.00 3.64
C ALA A 157 6.63 -11.65 3.80
N PRO A 158 7.57 -11.53 2.84
CA PRO A 158 8.93 -12.05 3.02
C PRO A 158 9.69 -11.41 4.19
N PHE A 159 9.52 -10.10 4.42
CA PHE A 159 10.13 -9.43 5.57
C PHE A 159 9.50 -9.89 6.88
N TRP A 160 8.17 -9.90 6.97
CA TRP A 160 7.46 -10.39 8.14
C TRP A 160 7.81 -11.84 8.48
N TYR A 161 7.96 -12.70 7.46
CA TYR A 161 8.39 -14.09 7.65
C TYR A 161 9.76 -14.17 8.30
N ARG A 162 10.77 -13.45 7.77
CA ARG A 162 12.11 -13.41 8.35
C ARG A 162 12.11 -13.00 9.83
N VAL A 163 11.33 -11.98 10.17
CA VAL A 163 11.32 -11.43 11.54
C VAL A 163 10.46 -12.25 12.51
N LEU A 164 9.22 -12.58 12.12
CA LEU A 164 8.23 -13.17 13.02
C LEU A 164 8.35 -14.69 13.10
N VAL A 165 8.76 -15.34 12.00
CA VAL A 165 8.82 -16.79 11.87
C VAL A 165 10.25 -17.29 12.04
N GLU A 166 11.22 -16.75 11.30
CA GLU A 166 12.62 -17.18 11.43
C GLU A 166 13.34 -16.55 12.64
N GLY A 167 12.72 -15.57 13.30
CA GLY A 167 13.30 -14.90 14.48
C GLY A 167 14.55 -14.08 14.18
N LYS A 168 14.80 -13.76 12.90
CA LYS A 168 15.90 -12.85 12.53
C LYS A 168 15.59 -11.50 13.16
N LYS A 169 16.59 -10.91 13.83
CA LYS A 169 16.45 -9.54 14.32
C LYS A 169 15.96 -8.70 13.14
N PRO A 170 14.88 -7.92 13.30
CA PRO A 170 14.62 -6.90 12.32
C PRO A 170 15.86 -6.02 12.33
N THR A 171 16.69 -6.15 11.30
CA THR A 171 17.69 -5.13 10.98
C THR A 171 16.85 -3.90 10.70
N ALA A 172 16.70 -3.05 11.73
CA ALA A 172 15.77 -1.92 11.85
C ALA A 172 15.13 -1.55 10.52
N GLN A 173 14.10 -2.29 10.08
CA GLN A 173 13.43 -2.07 8.80
C GLN A 173 14.34 -1.73 7.59
N ALA A 174 15.63 -2.11 7.52
CA ALA A 174 16.63 -1.38 6.74
C ALA A 174 16.28 0.11 6.65
N GLN A 175 16.37 0.86 7.76
CA GLN A 175 16.04 2.28 7.91
C GLN A 175 16.17 2.90 6.54
N LEU A 176 15.07 3.31 5.88
CA LEU A 176 15.06 3.58 4.43
C LEU A 176 16.29 4.38 3.99
N ASN A 177 16.72 5.27 4.89
CA ASN A 177 17.94 6.03 4.82
C ASN A 177 18.82 5.76 6.06
N PRO A 178 19.61 4.66 6.13
CA PRO A 178 20.35 4.29 7.34
C PRO A 178 21.49 5.27 7.64
N GLY A 179 21.94 5.99 6.62
CA GLY A 179 22.95 7.02 6.74
C GLY A 179 22.48 8.32 7.39
N LEU A 180 21.17 8.49 7.60
CA LEU A 180 20.64 9.66 8.29
C LEU A 180 20.70 9.49 9.82
N PRO A 181 20.90 10.58 10.58
CA PRO A 181 20.68 10.58 12.02
C PRO A 181 19.27 10.07 12.38
N PRO A 182 19.02 9.59 13.61
CA PRO A 182 17.68 9.17 14.01
C PRO A 182 16.64 10.28 13.81
N ALA A 183 15.50 9.93 13.21
CA ALA A 183 14.37 10.84 13.08
C ALA A 183 13.60 10.97 14.40
N SER A 184 13.01 12.13 14.64
CA SER A 184 11.88 12.26 15.57
C SER A 184 10.59 11.79 14.89
N ASP A 185 9.66 11.18 15.62
CA ASP A 185 8.30 10.79 15.22
C ASP A 185 7.92 11.07 13.75
N LEU A 186 8.10 10.06 12.89
CA LEU A 186 7.78 10.14 11.47
C LEU A 186 6.31 9.75 11.23
N SER A 187 5.55 10.61 10.55
CA SER A 187 4.18 10.32 10.11
C SER A 187 4.22 9.77 8.67
N GLN A 188 4.30 8.45 8.51
CA GLN A 188 4.46 7.79 7.20
C GLN A 188 3.50 6.62 7.01
N THR A 189 2.29 6.67 7.59
CA THR A 189 1.40 5.51 7.54
C THR A 189 0.64 5.44 6.22
N SER A 190 0.44 6.58 5.54
CA SER A 190 -0.15 6.72 4.19
C SER A 190 0.70 7.58 3.25
N PRO A 191 0.51 7.50 1.92
CA PRO A 191 1.17 8.38 0.96
C PRO A 191 0.94 9.87 1.25
N ARG A 192 -0.29 10.25 1.65
CA ARG A 192 -0.60 11.63 2.05
C ARG A 192 0.19 12.05 3.28
N GLU A 193 0.17 11.25 4.35
CA GLU A 193 0.91 11.57 5.57
C GLU A 193 2.42 11.71 5.30
N THR A 194 2.99 10.83 4.47
CA THR A 194 4.41 10.93 4.07
C THR A 194 4.70 12.25 3.35
N LEU A 195 3.83 12.68 2.43
CA LEU A 195 3.99 13.95 1.72
C LEU A 195 3.80 15.16 2.64
N GLU A 196 2.77 15.14 3.50
CA GLU A 196 2.49 16.20 4.47
C GLU A 196 3.65 16.33 5.47
N GLY A 197 4.14 15.22 6.02
CA GLY A 197 5.28 15.18 6.93
C GLY A 197 6.57 15.69 6.28
N PHE A 198 6.81 15.37 5.00
CA PHE A 198 7.92 15.95 4.23
C PHE A 198 7.79 17.47 4.12
N LEU A 199 6.62 17.96 3.69
CA LEU A 199 6.37 19.38 3.46
C LEU A 199 6.46 20.20 4.74
N GLU A 200 5.90 19.69 5.84
CA GLU A 200 5.94 20.33 7.15
C GLU A 200 7.38 20.44 7.67
N ALA A 201 8.13 19.33 7.69
CA ALA A 201 9.52 19.33 8.14
C ALA A 201 10.39 20.29 7.31
N ALA A 202 10.22 20.28 5.98
CA ALA A 202 10.96 21.15 5.09
C ALA A 202 10.57 22.63 5.22
N ALA A 203 9.29 22.94 5.47
CA ALA A 203 8.81 24.29 5.70
C ALA A 203 9.39 24.91 6.99
N GLN A 204 9.64 24.09 8.00
CA GLN A 204 10.34 24.50 9.23
C GLN A 204 11.87 24.62 9.05
N GLY A 205 12.39 24.28 7.86
CA GLY A 205 13.83 24.26 7.59
C GLY A 205 14.56 23.02 8.13
N ASN A 206 13.83 22.04 8.66
CA ASN A 206 14.37 20.79 9.21
C ASN A 206 14.66 19.80 8.08
N PHE A 207 15.62 20.12 7.21
CA PHE A 207 15.90 19.31 6.02
C PHE A 207 16.48 17.94 6.34
N GLN A 208 17.13 17.76 7.50
CA GLN A 208 17.54 16.45 8.01
C GLN A 208 16.31 15.57 8.27
N GLN A 209 15.30 16.10 8.97
CA GLN A 209 14.03 15.41 9.21
C GLN A 209 13.30 15.13 7.88
N ALA A 210 13.22 16.13 7.00
CA ALA A 210 12.56 15.99 5.70
C ALA A 210 13.22 14.91 4.82
N ALA A 211 14.54 14.71 4.93
CA ALA A 211 15.25 13.68 4.18
C ALA A 211 14.79 12.24 4.53
N HIS A 212 14.22 12.00 5.72
CA HIS A 212 13.67 10.69 6.09
C HIS A 212 12.43 10.29 5.28
N TYR A 213 11.79 11.23 4.58
CA TYR A 213 10.63 10.96 3.74
C TYR A 213 11.01 10.69 2.27
N LEU A 214 12.30 10.78 1.92
CA LEU A 214 12.80 10.49 0.58
C LEU A 214 13.30 9.05 0.49
N ASP A 215 13.15 8.43 -0.68
CA ASP A 215 13.88 7.21 -1.02
C ASP A 215 15.31 7.58 -1.43
N LEU A 216 16.28 7.31 -0.54
CA LEU A 216 17.71 7.53 -0.80
C LEU A 216 18.46 6.21 -1.01
N SER A 217 17.76 5.13 -1.37
CA SER A 217 18.36 3.81 -1.59
C SER A 217 19.43 3.77 -2.70
N ALA A 218 19.42 4.77 -3.59
CA ALA A 218 20.44 4.96 -4.62
C ALA A 218 21.79 5.51 -4.09
N PHE A 219 21.85 5.95 -2.84
CA PHE A 219 23.05 6.52 -2.21
C PHE A 219 23.60 5.57 -1.14
N SER A 220 24.92 5.52 -0.98
CA SER A 220 25.55 4.84 0.16
C SER A 220 25.21 5.55 1.48
N GLU A 221 25.34 4.86 2.62
CA GLU A 221 25.03 5.44 3.94
C GLU A 221 25.77 6.76 4.20
N SER A 222 27.06 6.84 3.86
CA SER A 222 27.83 8.07 4.02
C SER A 222 27.34 9.20 3.11
N GLU A 223 26.88 8.87 1.89
CA GLU A 223 26.30 9.84 0.97
C GLU A 223 24.91 10.30 1.41
N GLN A 224 24.09 9.44 1.98
CA GLN A 224 22.75 9.80 2.46
C GLN A 224 22.80 10.92 3.52
N ALA A 225 23.76 10.85 4.45
CA ALA A 225 23.99 11.87 5.48
C ALA A 225 24.19 13.28 4.90
N VAL A 226 24.83 13.35 3.73
CA VAL A 226 25.20 14.62 3.07
C VAL A 226 24.15 15.01 2.01
N GLN A 227 23.75 14.07 1.15
CA GLN A 227 22.86 14.32 0.02
C GLN A 227 21.41 14.42 0.44
N GLY A 228 20.96 13.65 1.42
CA GLY A 228 19.56 13.63 1.86
C GLY A 228 19.00 15.01 2.19
N PRO A 229 19.61 15.77 3.13
CA PRO A 229 19.15 17.12 3.47
C PRO A 229 19.22 18.09 2.29
N LEU A 230 20.22 17.96 1.41
CA LEU A 230 20.36 18.81 0.22
C LEU A 230 19.24 18.55 -0.80
N LEU A 231 18.92 17.28 -1.04
CA LEU A 231 17.84 16.86 -1.93
C LEU A 231 16.48 17.29 -1.37
N ALA A 232 16.24 17.10 -0.07
CA ALA A 232 15.02 17.56 0.59
C ALA A 232 14.83 19.07 0.44
N ARG A 233 15.88 19.86 0.67
CA ARG A 233 15.85 21.31 0.47
C ARG A 233 15.56 21.67 -0.99
N ARG A 234 16.21 21.03 -1.96
CA ARG A 234 16.00 21.29 -3.39
C ARG A 234 14.57 20.98 -3.81
N LEU A 235 14.03 19.85 -3.39
CA LEU A 235 12.65 19.45 -3.68
C LEU A 235 11.65 20.41 -3.04
N TYR A 236 11.89 20.85 -1.80
CA TYR A 236 11.06 21.86 -1.15
C TYR A 236 11.09 23.21 -1.88
N LEU A 237 12.25 23.64 -2.39
CA LEU A 237 12.33 24.86 -3.20
C LEU A 237 11.55 24.75 -4.52
N VAL A 238 11.52 23.55 -5.14
CA VAL A 238 10.64 23.29 -6.28
C VAL A 238 9.18 23.39 -5.86
N SER A 239 8.82 22.82 -4.70
CA SER A 239 7.48 22.92 -4.12
C SER A 239 7.02 24.37 -3.98
N VAL A 240 7.81 25.21 -3.29
CA VAL A 240 7.45 26.61 -3.04
C VAL A 240 7.42 27.46 -4.31
N ARG A 241 8.21 27.12 -5.35
CA ARG A 241 8.27 27.91 -6.58
C ARG A 241 7.21 27.53 -7.60
N ARG A 242 6.89 26.24 -7.69
CA ARG A 242 6.03 25.70 -8.76
C ARG A 242 4.70 25.17 -8.24
N HIS A 243 4.58 24.95 -6.93
CA HIS A 243 3.42 24.38 -6.25
C HIS A 243 2.88 23.12 -6.98
N PRO A 244 3.75 22.15 -7.32
CA PRO A 244 3.31 20.98 -8.09
C PRO A 244 2.50 20.01 -7.25
N PHE A 245 2.75 19.98 -5.95
CA PHE A 245 2.18 19.01 -5.04
C PHE A 245 0.77 19.40 -4.64
N GLN A 246 -0.11 18.41 -4.58
CA GLN A 246 -1.50 18.55 -4.19
C GLN A 246 -1.80 17.50 -3.11
N PRO A 247 -1.36 17.71 -1.85
CA PRO A 247 -1.46 16.71 -0.79
C PRO A 247 -2.88 16.22 -0.56
N GLU A 248 -3.85 17.11 -0.71
CA GLU A 248 -5.25 16.74 -0.68
C GLU A 248 -5.53 15.60 -1.67
N LYS A 249 -5.00 15.65 -2.90
CA LYS A 249 -5.21 14.65 -3.96
C LYS A 249 -4.46 13.34 -3.80
N VAL A 250 -3.56 13.27 -2.84
CA VAL A 250 -2.85 12.04 -2.51
C VAL A 250 -3.68 11.22 -1.54
N SER A 251 -3.69 9.91 -1.70
CA SER A 251 -4.44 8.99 -0.88
C SER A 251 -3.96 9.02 0.57
N ASN A 252 -4.93 9.08 1.49
CA ASN A 252 -4.69 8.85 2.91
C ASN A 252 -4.88 7.38 3.30
N ASP A 253 -5.16 6.50 2.33
CA ASP A 253 -5.14 5.06 2.56
C ASP A 253 -3.68 4.59 2.68
N PRO A 254 -3.29 3.86 3.74
CA PRO A 254 -1.98 3.23 3.84
C PRO A 254 -1.56 2.45 2.59
N ALA A 255 -2.49 1.79 1.90
CA ALA A 255 -2.21 1.05 0.68
C ALA A 255 -2.06 1.94 -0.57
N GLY A 256 -2.29 3.26 -0.47
CA GLY A 256 -2.40 4.16 -1.61
C GLY A 256 -3.62 3.88 -2.48
N VAL A 257 -3.74 4.62 -3.58
CA VAL A 257 -4.78 4.37 -4.59
C VAL A 257 -4.12 4.10 -5.94
N PRO A 258 -4.47 2.99 -6.63
CA PRO A 258 -4.01 2.73 -7.99
C PRO A 258 -4.38 3.86 -8.95
N GLU A 259 -3.40 4.41 -9.65
CA GLU A 259 -3.60 5.40 -10.70
C GLU A 259 -3.40 4.79 -12.09
N VAL A 260 -4.27 5.15 -13.03
CA VAL A 260 -4.13 4.74 -14.43
C VAL A 260 -2.79 5.24 -14.98
N GLY A 261 -2.00 4.31 -15.52
CA GLY A 261 -0.68 4.61 -16.10
C GLY A 261 0.45 4.79 -15.09
N LEU A 262 0.23 4.48 -13.80
CA LEU A 262 1.29 4.37 -12.80
C LEU A 262 1.41 2.94 -12.27
N PRO A 263 2.63 2.49 -11.93
CA PRO A 263 2.81 1.38 -11.00
C PRO A 263 2.04 1.69 -9.73
N GLU A 264 1.33 0.72 -9.20
CA GLU A 264 0.36 0.98 -8.15
C GLU A 264 0.93 0.85 -6.72
N ASP A 265 2.24 0.62 -6.62
CA ASP A 265 3.06 0.97 -5.45
C ASP A 265 3.43 2.47 -5.46
N ARG A 266 2.98 3.22 -6.47
CA ARG A 266 3.22 4.64 -6.63
C ARG A 266 1.92 5.39 -6.77
N GLU A 267 1.98 6.63 -6.30
CA GLU A 267 0.90 7.59 -6.41
C GLU A 267 1.48 8.93 -6.84
N ARG A 268 0.72 9.68 -7.62
CA ARG A 268 1.14 10.97 -8.14
C ARG A 268 0.90 12.03 -7.10
N VAL A 269 1.99 12.46 -6.48
CA VAL A 269 1.97 13.59 -5.56
C VAL A 269 1.79 14.95 -6.25
N GLY A 270 2.10 15.05 -7.54
CA GLY A 270 2.03 16.29 -8.31
C GLY A 270 2.57 16.16 -9.74
N THR A 271 2.42 17.24 -10.52
CA THR A 271 2.94 17.34 -11.91
C THR A 271 3.73 18.63 -12.07
N LEU A 272 4.88 18.55 -12.74
CA LEU A 272 5.73 19.68 -13.09
C LEU A 272 5.88 19.77 -14.60
N GLU A 273 5.49 20.89 -15.19
CA GLU A 273 5.88 21.21 -16.56
C GLU A 273 7.27 21.84 -16.57
N VAL A 274 8.22 21.18 -17.23
CA VAL A 274 9.56 21.71 -17.44
C VAL A 274 9.58 22.35 -18.83
N ARG A 275 9.71 23.68 -18.87
CA ARG A 275 10.00 24.38 -20.13
C ARG A 275 11.48 24.12 -20.46
N GLY A 276 11.71 23.40 -21.55
CA GLY A 276 13.03 23.26 -22.18
C GLY A 276 13.49 24.55 -22.83
#